data_AF-A0A5D2G9Q2-F1
#
_entry.id   AF-A0A5D2G9Q2-F1
#
_cell.length_a   1.000
_cell.length_b   1.000
_cell.length_c   1.000
_cell.angle_alpha   90.00
_cell.angle_beta   90.00
_cell.angle_gamma   90.00
#
_symmetry.space_group_name_H-M   'P 1'
#
loop_
_entity.id
_entity.type
_entity.pdbx_description
1 polymer ?
#
loop_
_entity_poly.entity_id
_entity_poly.type
_entity_poly.pdbx_seq_one_letter_code
_entity_poly.pdbx_strand_id
1 'polypeptide(L)' 'MAGERALFKFLKPGQRLQPADVQAAAMWGVAATTGALWLIQPFDWLKKTFLEKPESD' A
#
# COMPACT_ATOMS: atom_id res chain seq x y z
N MET A 1 -8.82 21.13 7.24
CA MET A 1 -7.97 20.20 8.02
C MET A 1 -8.22 20.30 9.54
N ALA A 2 -9.48 20.24 10.01
CA ALA A 2 -9.79 20.39 11.44
C ALA A 2 -10.02 19.05 12.18
N GLY A 3 -10.36 17.97 11.46
CA GLY A 3 -10.70 16.66 12.04
C GLY A 3 -9.50 15.75 12.36
N GLU A 4 -8.42 15.82 11.59
CA GLU A 4 -7.22 14.99 11.77
C GLU A 4 -6.50 15.23 13.11
N ARG A 5 -6.46 16.49 13.56
CA ARG A 5 -5.80 16.88 14.82
C ARG A 5 -6.55 16.37 16.06
N ALA A 6 -7.83 16.01 15.93
CA ALA A 6 -8.63 15.47 17.04
C ALA A 6 -8.44 13.95 17.21
N LEU A 7 -8.25 13.21 16.12
CA LEU A 7 -8.10 11.74 16.12
C LEU A 7 -6.87 11.26 16.91
N PHE A 8 -5.75 12.00 16.84
CA PHE A 8 -4.49 11.60 17.48
C PHE A 8 -4.21 12.34 18.80
N LYS A 9 -5.19 13.05 19.34
CA LYS A 9 -5.03 13.86 20.56
C LYS A 9 -4.89 13.00 21.83
N PHE A 10 -5.41 11.77 21.80
CA PHE A 10 -5.32 10.78 22.87
C PHE A 10 -4.00 9.99 22.86
N LEU A 11 -3.22 10.04 21.78
CA LEU A 11 -1.90 9.43 21.70
C LEU A 11 -0.87 10.37 22.33
N LYS A 12 0.04 9.83 23.14
CA LYS A 12 1.16 10.59 23.71
C LYS A 12 1.90 11.33 22.57
N PRO A 13 2.40 12.55 22.79
CA PRO A 13 3.02 13.38 21.74
C PRO A 13 4.07 12.68 20.87
N GLY A 14 4.81 11.69 21.42
CA GLY A 14 5.80 10.88 20.69
C GLY A 14 5.28 9.60 20.03
N GLN A 15 3.98 9.30 20.12
CA GLN A 15 3.32 8.13 19.50
C GLN A 15 2.30 8.55 18.43
N ARG A 16 2.27 9.83 18.07
CA ARG A 16 1.42 10.31 16.98
C ARG A 16 1.99 9.81 15.68
N LEU A 17 1.20 9.03 14.95
CA LEU A 17 1.53 8.58 13.61
C LEU A 17 1.77 9.83 12.75
N GLN A 18 3.02 10.09 12.35
CA GLN A 18 3.29 11.24 11.50
C GLN A 18 2.81 10.91 10.09
N PRO A 19 2.07 11.81 9.41
CA PRO A 19 1.67 11.59 8.03
C PRO A 19 2.86 11.26 7.11
N ALA A 20 4.03 11.82 7.41
CA ALA A 20 5.28 11.54 6.72
C ALA A 20 5.71 10.07 6.85
N ASP A 21 5.56 9.45 8.02
CA ASP A 21 5.90 8.04 8.25
C ASP A 21 4.96 7.12 7.47
N VAL A 22 3.67 7.45 7.44
CA VAL A 22 2.67 6.70 6.67
C VAL A 22 2.96 6.81 5.17
N GLN A 23 3.27 8.01 4.69
CA GLN A 23 3.64 8.24 3.30
C GLN A 23 4.92 7.48 2.94
N ALA A 24 5.95 7.53 3.80
CA ALA A 24 7.19 6.81 3.60
C ALA A 24 6.95 5.30 3.55
N ALA A 25 6.18 4.74 4.49
CA ALA A 25 5.82 3.33 4.50
C ALA A 25 5.08 2.91 3.22
N ALA A 26 4.14 3.72 2.75
CA ALA A 26 3.44 3.48 1.49
C ALA A 26 4.41 3.50 0.29
N MET A 27 5.30 4.49 0.20
CA MET A 27 6.27 4.60 -0.89
C MET A 27 7.27 3.45 -0.89
N TRP A 28 7.81 3.09 0.28
CA TRP A 28 8.70 1.93 0.42
C TRP A 28 7.99 0.61 0.12
N GLY A 29 6.71 0.49 0.49
CA GLY A 29 5.87 -0.66 0.13
C GLY A 29 5.70 -0.81 -1.38
N VAL A 30 5.42 0.29 -2.10
CA VAL A 30 5.35 0.31 -3.57
C VAL A 30 6.69 -0.08 -4.19
N ALA A 31 7.79 0.49 -3.69
CA ALA A 31 9.13 0.18 -4.19
C ALA A 31 9.50 -1.30 -4.00
N ALA A 32 9.25 -1.85 -2.81
CA ALA A 32 9.51 -3.27 -2.51
C ALA A 32 8.64 -4.20 -3.37
N THR A 33 7.35 -3.90 -3.50
CA THR A 33 6.44 -4.68 -4.34
C THR A 33 6.86 -4.64 -5.80
N THR A 34 7.23 -3.47 -6.31
CA THR A 34 7.73 -3.29 -7.69
C THR A 34 9.03 -4.08 -7.90
N GLY A 35 9.95 -4.04 -6.95
CA GLY A 35 11.19 -4.83 -6.99
C GLY A 35 10.94 -6.34 -7.00
N ALA A 36 10.00 -6.81 -6.18
CA ALA A 36 9.61 -8.22 -6.16
C ALA A 36 8.97 -8.66 -7.49
N LEU A 37 8.08 -7.84 -8.05
CA LEU A 37 7.49 -8.08 -9.37
C LEU A 37 8.54 -8.12 -10.47
N TRP A 38 9.54 -7.24 -10.41
CA TRP A 38 10.65 -7.22 -11.38
C TRP A 38 11.55 -8.46 -11.28
N LEU A 39 11.81 -8.93 -10.06
CA LEU A 39 12.67 -10.09 -9.80
C LEU A 39 12.00 -11.42 -10.18
N ILE A 40 10.75 -11.63 -9.77
CA ILE A 40 10.04 -12.91 -9.96
C ILE A 40 9.36 -12.97 -11.34
N GLN A 41 9.09 -11.81 -11.95
CA GLN A 41 8.40 -11.66 -13.24
C GLN A 41 7.10 -12.49 -13.36
N PRO A 42 6.14 -12.43 -12.41
CA PRO A 42 4.97 -13.31 -12.38
C PRO A 42 3.83 -12.88 -13.32
N PHE A 43 4.13 -12.24 -14.45
CA PHE A 43 3.13 -11.53 -15.28
C PHE A 43 2.12 -12.47 -15.95
N ASP A 44 2.52 -13.69 -16.32
CA ASP A 44 1.60 -14.66 -16.92
C ASP A 44 0.56 -15.17 -15.92
N TRP A 45 0.98 -15.44 -14.68
CA TRP A 45 0.06 -15.77 -13.61
C TRP A 45 -0.87 -14.60 -13.27
N LEU A 46 -0.34 -13.37 -13.25
CA LEU A 46 -1.11 -12.17 -12.96
C LEU A 46 -2.22 -11.94 -14.00
N LYS A 47 -1.91 -12.12 -15.29
CA LYS A 47 -2.88 -12.02 -16.40
C LYS A 47 -4.04 -12.99 -16.21
N LYS A 48 -3.73 -14.27 -15.94
CA LYS A 48 -4.75 -15.30 -15.71
C LYS A 48 -5.60 -15.05 -14.47
N THR A 49 -5.00 -14.50 -13.42
CA THR A 49 -5.67 -14.33 -12.12
C THR A 49 -6.59 -13.11 -12.08
N PHE A 50 -6.21 -12.01 -12.74
CA PHE A 50 -6.89 -10.72 -12.58
C PHE A 50 -7.39 -10.08 -13.88
N LEU A 51 -6.87 -10.47 -15.05
CA LEU A 51 -7.18 -9.80 -16.33
C LEU A 51 -7.99 -10.68 -17.29
N GLU A 52 -7.87 -12.00 -17.19
CA GLU A 52 -8.72 -12.92 -17.94
C GLU A 52 -10.12 -12.95 -17.32
N LYS A 53 -11.13 -12.66 -18.14
CA LYS A 53 -12.53 -12.75 -17.71
C LYS A 53 -12.85 -14.24 -17.52
N PRO A 54 -13.56 -14.64 -16.44
CA PRO A 54 -14.06 -16.00 -16.35
C PRO A 54 -14.91 -16.30 -17.58
N GLU A 55 -14.60 -17.40 -18.24
CA GLU A 55 -15.34 -17.89 -19.40
C GLU A 55 -16.82 -17.97 -18.99
N SER A 56 -17.66 -17.23 -19.70
CA SER A 56 -19.09 -17.18 -19.38
C SER A 56 -19.72 -18.41 -20.02
N ASP A 57 -19.90 -19.47 -19.22
CA ASP A 57 -20.79 -20.59 -19.54
C ASP A 57 -22.26 -20.12 -19.58
#